data_AF-A0A532F2Y4-F1
#
_entry.id   AF-A0A532F2Y4-F1
#
_cell.length_a   1.000
_cell.length_b   1.000
_cell.length_c   1.000
_cell.angle_alpha   90.00
_cell.angle_beta   90.00
_cell.angle_gamma   90.00
#
_symmetry.space_group_name_H-M   'P 1'
#
loop_
_entity.id
_entity.type
_entity.pdbx_description
1 polymer ?
#
loop_
_entity_poly.entity_id
_entity_poly.type
_entity_poly.pdbx_seq_one_letter_code
_entity_poly.pdbx_strand_id
1 'polypeptide(L)' 'MNLDDARKRIESAVTQYGHHAAPAIDLVMAEVRSDMGASAFNELVEEFDLELTYNIAPMESDHSTS' A
#
# COMPACT_ATOMS: atom_id res chain seq x y z
N MET A 1 7.77 -7.14 8.34
CA MET A 1 6.88 -7.23 7.15
C MET A 1 7.75 -7.50 5.93
N ASN A 2 7.22 -8.05 4.83
CA ASN A 2 7.94 -8.14 3.55
C ASN A 2 6.96 -7.86 2.41
N LEU A 3 7.48 -7.48 1.24
CA LEU A 3 6.66 -7.06 0.10
C LEU A 3 5.66 -8.14 -0.35
N ASP A 4 6.10 -9.38 -0.41
CA ASP A 4 5.26 -10.52 -0.79
C ASP A 4 4.11 -10.78 0.21
N ASP A 5 4.37 -10.58 1.52
CA ASP A 5 3.34 -10.69 2.54
C ASP A 5 2.33 -9.53 2.43
N ALA A 6 2.83 -8.31 2.18
CA ALA A 6 2.01 -7.13 1.94
C ALA A 6 1.05 -7.32 0.75
N ARG A 7 1.56 -7.80 -0.39
CA ARG A 7 0.75 -8.16 -1.57
C ARG A 7 -0.37 -9.09 -1.22
N LYS A 8 -0.05 -10.24 -0.61
CA LYS A 8 -1.04 -11.27 -0.27
C LYS A 8 -2.12 -10.71 0.65
N ARG A 9 -1.76 -9.82 1.58
CA ARG A 9 -2.73 -9.17 2.47
C ARG A 9 -3.62 -8.18 1.74
N ILE A 10 -3.08 -7.38 0.81
CA ILE A 10 -3.87 -6.47 -0.03
C ILE A 10 -4.82 -7.29 -0.91
N GLU A 11 -4.32 -8.30 -1.63
CA GLU A 11 -5.13 -9.20 -2.46
C GLU A 11 -6.25 -9.88 -1.65
N SER A 12 -5.93 -10.33 -0.44
CA SER A 12 -6.91 -10.95 0.46
C SER A 12 -7.96 -9.94 0.93
N ALA A 13 -7.56 -8.69 1.25
CA ALA A 13 -8.50 -7.64 1.62
C ALA A 13 -9.42 -7.26 0.45
N VAL A 14 -8.89 -7.11 -0.76
CA VAL A 14 -9.66 -6.86 -1.98
C VAL A 14 -10.64 -8.01 -2.25
N THR A 15 -10.19 -9.25 -2.12
CA THR A 15 -11.04 -10.43 -2.35
C THR A 15 -12.16 -10.54 -1.32
N GLN A 16 -11.88 -10.24 -0.05
CA GLN A 16 -12.85 -10.37 1.04
C GLN A 16 -13.85 -9.21 1.11
N TYR A 17 -13.38 -7.98 0.87
CA TYR A 17 -14.14 -6.77 1.15
C TYR A 17 -14.44 -5.92 -0.10
N GLY A 18 -13.81 -6.23 -1.25
CA GLY A 18 -14.01 -5.52 -2.51
C GLY A 18 -13.77 -4.02 -2.37
N HIS A 19 -14.79 -3.23 -2.70
CA HIS A 19 -14.75 -1.77 -2.59
C HIS A 19 -14.62 -1.26 -1.14
N HIS A 20 -14.99 -2.06 -0.14
CA HIS A 20 -14.87 -1.72 1.28
C HIS A 20 -13.54 -2.16 1.89
N ALA A 21 -12.57 -2.58 1.07
CA ALA A 21 -11.27 -3.02 1.55
C ALA A 21 -10.36 -1.88 2.05
N ALA A 22 -10.68 -0.63 1.71
CA ALA A 22 -9.89 0.57 2.07
C ALA A 22 -9.33 0.56 3.52
N PRO A 23 -10.13 0.36 4.59
CA PRO A 23 -9.59 0.34 5.95
C PRO A 23 -8.62 -0.82 6.22
N ALA A 24 -8.82 -1.99 5.61
CA ALA A 24 -7.90 -3.12 5.76
C ALA A 24 -6.59 -2.89 4.99
N ILE A 25 -6.69 -2.31 3.79
CA ILE A 25 -5.54 -1.96 2.96
C ILE A 25 -4.73 -0.86 3.64
N ASP A 26 -5.37 0.17 4.20
CA ASP A 26 -4.71 1.26 4.91
C ASP A 26 -3.80 0.75 6.05
N LEU A 27 -4.28 -0.24 6.82
CA LEU A 27 -3.48 -0.88 7.88
C LEU A 27 -2.23 -1.59 7.33
N VAL A 28 -2.38 -2.31 6.22
CA VAL A 28 -1.25 -2.98 5.56
C VAL A 28 -0.25 -1.95 5.03
N MET A 29 -0.74 -0.88 4.40
CA MET A 29 0.08 0.18 3.84
C MET A 29 0.81 0.97 4.94
N ALA A 30 0.17 1.20 6.09
CA ALA A 30 0.81 1.79 7.27
C ALA A 30 1.97 0.92 7.79
N GLU A 31 1.79 -0.41 7.82
CA GLU A 31 2.84 -1.35 8.22
C GLU A 31 3.99 -1.38 7.19
N VAL A 32 3.69 -1.41 5.89
CA VAL A 32 4.69 -1.32 4.81
C VAL A 32 5.50 -0.04 4.94
N ARG A 33 4.85 1.10 5.16
CA ARG A 33 5.54 2.38 5.37
C ARG A 33 6.51 2.29 6.54
N SER A 34 6.08 1.72 7.67
CA SER A 34 6.89 1.67 8.88
C SER A 34 8.07 0.70 8.78
N ASP A 35 7.91 -0.43 8.09
CA ASP A 35 8.88 -1.52 8.09
C ASP A 35 9.78 -1.50 6.86
N MET A 36 9.27 -1.02 5.72
CA MET A 36 9.93 -1.07 4.41
C MET A 36 10.16 0.30 3.77
N GLY A 37 9.48 1.34 4.24
CA GLY A 37 9.65 2.71 3.76
C GLY A 37 8.92 3.05 2.46
N ALA A 38 9.24 4.21 1.90
CA ALA A 38 8.47 4.82 0.81
C ALA A 38 8.55 4.09 -0.51
N SER A 39 9.69 3.48 -0.84
CA SER A 39 9.83 2.76 -2.10
C SER A 39 8.85 1.59 -2.20
N ALA A 40 8.78 0.75 -1.16
CA ALA A 40 7.88 -0.41 -1.14
C ALA A 40 6.41 0.00 -1.05
N PHE A 41 6.11 1.08 -0.31
CA PHE A 41 4.77 1.63 -0.26
C PHE A 41 4.30 2.07 -1.65
N ASN A 42 5.11 2.88 -2.34
CA ASN A 42 4.75 3.42 -3.65
C ASN A 42 4.61 2.32 -4.71
N GLU A 43 5.47 1.30 -4.65
CA GLU A 43 5.37 0.12 -5.52
C GLU A 43 4.01 -0.58 -5.35
N LEU A 44 3.52 -0.77 -4.13
CA LEU A 44 2.21 -1.39 -3.89
C LEU A 44 1.04 -0.47 -4.27
N VAL A 45 1.17 0.84 -4.11
CA VAL A 45 0.16 1.80 -4.60
C VAL A 45 -0.01 1.68 -6.10
N GLU A 46 1.10 1.63 -6.85
CA GLU A 46 1.09 1.48 -8.30
C GLU A 46 0.57 0.10 -8.73
N GLU A 47 1.06 -0.97 -8.12
CA GLU A 47 0.73 -2.35 -8.49
C GLU A 47 -0.77 -2.67 -8.36
N PHE A 48 -1.42 -2.13 -7.33
CA PHE A 48 -2.85 -2.37 -7.04
C PHE A 48 -3.75 -1.19 -7.40
N ASP A 49 -3.23 -0.14 -8.04
CA ASP A 49 -3.97 1.07 -8.38
C ASP A 49 -4.74 1.65 -7.17
N LEU A 50 -4.06 1.69 -6.01
CA LEU A 50 -4.68 2.02 -4.72
C LEU A 50 -5.14 3.47 -4.64
N GLU A 51 -4.50 4.36 -5.39
CA GLU A 51 -4.87 5.77 -5.48
C GLU A 51 -6.27 5.91 -6.08
N LEU A 52 -6.52 5.29 -7.24
CA LEU A 52 -7.80 5.40 -7.93
C LEU A 52 -8.90 4.61 -7.21
N THR A 53 -8.56 3.40 -6.75
CA THR A 53 -9.56 2.44 -6.24
C THR A 53 -9.92 2.71 -4.79
N TYR A 54 -8.94 3.09 -3.97
CA TYR A 54 -9.09 3.17 -2.51
C TYR A 54 -8.70 4.54 -1.94
N ASN A 55 -8.36 5.52 -2.79
CA ASN A 55 -7.92 6.85 -2.38
C ASN A 55 -6.68 6.82 -1.45
N ILE A 56 -5.77 5.87 -1.71
CA ILE A 56 -4.48 5.76 -1.00
C ILE A 56 -3.39 6.26 -1.95
N ALA A 57 -2.98 7.51 -1.78
CA ALA A 57 -1.98 8.16 -2.63
C ALA A 57 -0.56 7.64 -2.35
N PRO A 58 0.33 7.63 -3.35
CA PRO A 58 1.75 7.33 -3.14
C PRO A 58 2.39 8.41 -2.25
N MET A 59 3.41 8.01 -1.50
CA MET A 59 4.19 8.96 -0.71
C MET A 59 5.17 9.70 -1.61
N GLU A 60 5.48 10.95 -1.27
CA GLU A 60 6.60 11.63 -1.93
C GLU A 60 7.87 10.80 -1.73
N SER A 61 8.50 10.38 -2.82
CA SER A 61 9.83 9.81 -2.77
C SER A 61 10.71 10.82 -2.04
N ASP A 62 11.39 10.38 -0.98
CA ASP A 62 12.39 11.19 -0.28
C ASP A 62 13.59 11.40 -1.21
N HIS A 63 13.39 12.19 -2.27
CA HIS A 63 14.45 12.94 -2.90
C HIS A 63 14.67 14.16 -2.01
N SER A 64 15.30 13.92 -0.85
CA SER A 64 16.04 14.95 -0.14
C SER A 64 17.08 15.51 -1.13
N THR A 65 16.69 16.56 -1.85
CA THR A 65 17.62 17.41 -2.57
C THR A 65 18.12 18.41 -1.55
N SER A 66 19.15 18.04 -0.77
CA SER A 66 20.06 19.01 -0.16
C SER A 66 21.35 18.38 0.34
#